data_AF-A0A9P5WBG1-F1
#
_entry.id   AF-A0A9P5WBG1-F1
#
_cell.length_a   1.000
_cell.length_b   1.000
_cell.length_c   1.000
_cell.angle_alpha   90.00
_cell.angle_beta   90.00
_cell.angle_gamma   90.00
#
_symmetry.space_group_name_H-M   'P 1'
#
loop_
_entity.id
_entity.type
_entity.pdbx_description
1 polymer ?
#
loop_
_entity_poly.entity_id
_entity_poly.type
_entity_poly.pdbx_seq_one_letter_code
_entity_poly.pdbx_strand_id
1 'polypeptide(L)'
;MLLQFLNQETSKTNNNFRSSEWGPEAADVMCKEVRDYPVVRGMKMGDLIDATPKEVICKVMLEEKLFETWTYGRTVLIGDACHKMNPSGGLGAQTAMGDAVVLANYINTLTTVESADVEKALKAYKKERYPIGKDAVKTSAAMFNFIKQVCNS
;
A
#
# COMPACT_ATOMS: atom_id res chain seq x y z
N MET A 1 13.00 7.88 4.47
CA MET A 1 13.26 9.28 4.84
C MET A 1 12.22 10.17 4.15
N LEU A 2 11.09 10.41 4.82
CA LEU A 2 9.98 11.28 4.37
C LEU A 2 10.18 12.75 4.83
N LEU A 3 11.42 13.13 5.16
CA LEU A 3 11.71 14.39 5.87
C LEU A 3 12.49 15.43 5.04
N GLN A 4 12.76 15.19 3.76
CA GLN A 4 13.56 16.13 2.95
C GLN A 4 12.78 16.99 1.95
N PHE A 5 11.44 16.88 1.88
CA PHE A 5 10.63 17.66 0.93
C PHE A 5 9.60 18.61 1.57
N LEU A 6 9.58 18.74 2.90
CA LEU A 6 8.72 19.71 3.59
C LEU A 6 9.48 21.04 3.76
N ASN A 7 9.43 21.90 2.74
CA ASN A 7 9.76 23.31 2.94
C ASN A 7 8.70 23.97 3.83
N GLN A 8 9.15 24.78 4.79
CA GLN A 8 8.35 25.34 5.90
C GLN A 8 7.21 26.29 5.48
N GLU A 9 7.09 26.67 4.21
CA GLU A 9 6.06 27.60 3.76
C GLU A 9 4.65 26.97 3.64
N THR A 10 4.54 25.65 3.46
CA THR A 10 3.23 24.97 3.36
C THR A 10 2.53 24.77 4.71
N SER A 11 3.22 24.99 5.84
CA SER A 11 2.73 24.62 7.18
C SER A 11 1.85 25.68 7.86
N LYS A 12 1.81 26.94 7.41
CA LYS A 12 1.19 28.00 8.23
C LYS A 12 -0.27 28.31 7.92
N THR A 13 -0.87 27.71 6.90
CA THR A 13 -2.28 27.97 6.56
C THR A 13 -2.93 26.81 5.82
N ASN A 14 -3.44 25.78 6.53
CA ASN A 14 -4.75 25.19 6.19
C ASN A 14 -5.19 24.11 7.18
N ASN A 15 -6.22 24.42 7.96
CA ASN A 15 -7.18 23.42 8.42
C ASN A 15 -7.95 22.94 7.18
N ASN A 16 -7.65 21.76 6.64
CA ASN A 16 -8.60 20.98 5.84
C ASN A 16 -8.02 19.60 5.49
N PHE A 17 -8.83 18.55 5.71
CA PHE A 17 -8.61 17.16 5.29
C PHE A 17 -8.38 16.94 3.77
N ARG A 18 -8.28 18.01 2.98
CA ARG A 18 -7.84 17.99 1.57
C ARG A 18 -6.39 18.45 1.52
N SER A 19 -5.45 17.55 1.79
CA SER A 19 -4.05 17.78 1.41
C SER A 19 -4.01 17.98 -0.11
N SER A 20 -3.40 19.09 -0.56
CA SER A 20 -3.12 19.39 -1.97
C SER A 20 -2.31 18.30 -2.68
N GLU A 21 -1.77 17.35 -1.92
CA GLU A 21 -0.99 16.20 -2.39
C GLU A 21 -1.82 15.07 -3.02
N TRP A 22 -3.16 15.08 -2.87
CA TRP A 22 -4.07 14.04 -3.39
C TRP A 22 -4.95 14.55 -4.55
N GLY A 23 -4.78 15.81 -4.96
CA GLY A 23 -5.57 16.43 -6.03
C GLY A 23 -5.02 16.16 -7.43
N PRO A 24 -5.82 16.40 -8.49
CA PRO A 24 -5.38 16.34 -9.89
C PRO A 24 -4.11 17.17 -10.16
N GLU A 25 -3.95 18.26 -9.42
CA GLU A 25 -2.80 19.15 -9.51
C GLU A 25 -1.48 18.46 -9.14
N ALA A 26 -1.51 17.55 -8.16
CA ALA A 26 -0.33 16.80 -7.75
C ALA A 26 0.09 15.76 -8.79
N ALA A 27 -0.88 15.18 -9.50
CA ALA A 27 -0.62 14.30 -10.64
C ALA A 27 -0.04 15.07 -11.82
N ASP A 28 -0.56 16.25 -12.13
CA ASP A 28 -0.05 17.12 -13.20
C ASP A 28 1.40 17.57 -12.96
N VAL A 29 1.76 17.90 -11.72
CA VAL A 29 3.15 18.26 -11.36
C VAL A 29 4.08 17.07 -11.60
N MET A 30 3.71 15.88 -11.10
CA MET A 30 4.51 14.66 -11.30
C MET A 30 4.64 14.34 -12.79
N CYS A 31 3.54 14.42 -13.55
CA CYS A 31 3.55 14.20 -14.99
C CYS A 31 4.54 15.13 -15.69
N LYS A 32 4.59 16.42 -15.32
CA LYS A 32 5.55 17.39 -15.88
C LYS A 32 7.00 17.02 -15.58
N GLU A 33 7.30 16.58 -14.36
CA GLU A 33 8.66 16.20 -13.95
C GLU A 33 9.20 15.01 -14.74
N VAL A 34 8.34 14.06 -15.11
CA VAL A 34 8.78 12.82 -15.75
C VAL A 34 8.69 12.83 -17.28
N ARG A 35 8.17 13.88 -17.92
CA ARG A 35 7.83 13.84 -19.37
C ARG A 35 9.01 13.46 -20.26
N ASP A 36 10.20 13.94 -19.95
CA ASP A 36 11.39 13.73 -20.78
C ASP A 36 12.09 12.39 -20.55
N TYR A 37 11.62 11.57 -19.60
CA TYR A 37 12.22 10.27 -19.35
C TYR A 37 12.06 9.36 -20.57
N PRO A 38 13.16 8.77 -21.07
CA PRO A 38 13.10 7.84 -22.19
C PRO A 38 12.41 6.54 -21.74
N VAL A 39 11.56 6.03 -22.61
CA VAL A 39 10.83 4.77 -22.46
C VAL A 39 11.20 3.84 -23.63
N VAL A 40 10.64 2.63 -23.65
CA VAL A 40 10.91 1.64 -24.69
C VAL A 40 10.66 2.19 -26.09
N ARG A 41 11.47 1.74 -27.06
CA ARG A 41 11.31 2.04 -28.50
C ARG A 41 11.51 3.52 -28.89
N GLY A 42 12.30 4.26 -28.13
CA GLY A 42 12.64 5.66 -28.44
C GLY A 42 11.53 6.67 -28.14
N MET A 43 10.46 6.22 -27.46
CA MET A 43 9.42 7.10 -26.95
C MET A 43 9.86 7.76 -25.65
N LYS A 44 9.19 8.84 -25.28
CA LYS A 44 9.30 9.48 -23.97
C LYS A 44 8.07 9.19 -23.12
N MET A 45 8.20 9.32 -21.80
CA MET A 45 7.07 9.20 -20.88
C MET A 45 5.97 10.22 -21.19
N GLY A 46 6.34 11.41 -21.71
CA GLY A 46 5.40 12.41 -22.18
C GLY A 46 4.45 11.90 -23.27
N ASP A 47 4.93 11.06 -24.18
CA ASP A 47 4.10 10.47 -25.24
C ASP A 47 3.02 9.54 -24.66
N LEU A 48 3.36 8.79 -23.59
CA LEU A 48 2.42 7.93 -22.88
C LEU A 48 1.41 8.74 -22.05
N ILE A 49 1.88 9.80 -21.39
CA ILE A 49 1.02 10.70 -20.61
C ILE A 49 -0.01 11.34 -21.54
N ASP A 50 0.39 11.80 -22.72
CA ASP A 50 -0.52 12.46 -23.66
C ASP A 50 -1.53 11.49 -24.30
N ALA A 51 -1.16 10.21 -24.42
CA ALA A 51 -2.07 9.15 -24.87
C ALA A 51 -3.04 8.65 -23.78
N THR A 52 -2.85 9.06 -22.52
CA THR A 52 -3.66 8.61 -21.38
C THR A 52 -4.67 9.70 -20.98
N PRO A 53 -5.97 9.40 -20.86
CA PRO A 53 -6.95 10.39 -20.37
C PRO A 53 -6.55 10.94 -19.00
N LYS A 54 -6.53 12.26 -18.83
CA LYS A 54 -5.99 12.89 -17.61
C LYS A 54 -6.77 12.51 -16.36
N GLU A 55 -8.08 12.32 -16.50
CA GLU A 55 -8.99 11.90 -15.45
C GLU A 55 -8.69 10.52 -14.86
N VAL A 56 -7.90 9.68 -15.55
CA VAL A 56 -7.47 8.37 -15.03
C VAL A 56 -6.04 8.38 -14.47
N ILE A 57 -5.33 9.50 -14.57
CA ILE A 57 -3.98 9.65 -14.00
C ILE A 57 -4.12 10.13 -12.56
N CYS A 58 -3.59 9.35 -11.62
CA CYS A 58 -3.58 9.72 -10.21
C CYS A 58 -2.18 9.56 -9.62
N LYS A 59 -1.85 10.46 -8.68
CA LYS A 59 -0.67 10.33 -7.84
C LYS A 59 -1.11 9.67 -6.54
N VAL A 60 -0.51 8.52 -6.24
CA VAL A 60 -0.77 7.79 -5.00
C VAL A 60 0.43 7.95 -4.08
N MET A 61 0.20 8.54 -2.90
CA MET A 61 1.19 8.52 -1.83
C MET A 61 1.15 7.16 -1.13
N LEU A 62 2.29 6.48 -1.14
CA LEU A 62 2.42 5.13 -0.63
C LEU A 62 2.93 5.20 0.80
N GLU A 63 2.04 4.90 1.75
CA GLU A 63 2.40 4.67 3.15
C GLU A 63 2.47 3.17 3.41
N GLU A 64 3.58 2.72 3.99
CA GLU A 64 3.75 1.35 4.46
C GLU A 64 3.42 1.28 5.96
N LYS A 65 2.60 0.30 6.35
CA LYS A 65 2.24 0.12 7.75
C LYS A 65 1.84 -1.32 8.05
N LEU A 66 2.44 -1.87 9.11
CA LEU A 66 2.02 -3.12 9.73
C LEU A 66 1.29 -2.79 11.04
N PHE A 67 0.05 -3.23 11.17
CA PHE A 67 -0.75 -3.06 12.39
C PHE A 67 -0.56 -4.25 13.33
N GLU A 68 -0.50 -3.99 14.63
CA GLU A 68 -0.37 -5.05 15.64
C GLU A 68 -1.70 -5.73 15.95
N THR A 69 -2.82 -5.04 15.81
CA THR A 69 -4.15 -5.56 16.17
C THR A 69 -4.93 -5.89 14.92
N TRP A 70 -5.16 -7.19 14.67
CA TRP A 70 -5.91 -7.67 13.50
C TRP A 70 -7.30 -8.19 13.86
N THR A 71 -7.55 -8.44 15.14
CA THR A 71 -8.75 -9.17 15.59
C THR A 71 -9.29 -8.53 16.86
N TYR A 72 -10.61 -8.42 16.98
CA TYR A 72 -11.29 -8.00 18.19
C TYR A 72 -12.67 -8.65 18.27
N GLY A 73 -12.91 -9.46 19.31
CA GLY A 73 -14.12 -10.27 19.42
C GLY A 73 -14.33 -11.14 18.17
N ARG A 74 -15.42 -10.89 17.44
CA ARG A 74 -15.77 -11.58 16.18
C ARG A 74 -15.36 -10.83 14.91
N THR A 75 -14.60 -9.73 15.05
CA THR A 75 -14.13 -8.91 13.93
C THR A 75 -12.68 -9.25 13.60
N VAL A 76 -12.38 -9.35 12.31
CA VAL A 76 -11.03 -9.57 11.78
C VAL A 76 -10.73 -8.62 10.63
N LEU A 77 -9.50 -8.14 10.59
CA LEU A 77 -8.92 -7.34 9.52
C LEU A 77 -8.05 -8.26 8.65
N ILE A 78 -8.02 -7.99 7.34
CA ILE A 78 -7.19 -8.69 6.36
C ILE A 78 -6.62 -7.70 5.34
N GLY A 79 -5.57 -8.07 4.61
CA GLY A 79 -5.02 -7.23 3.54
C GLY A 79 -4.45 -5.90 4.04
N ASP A 80 -4.68 -4.82 3.28
CA ASP A 80 -4.15 -3.47 3.58
C ASP A 80 -4.60 -2.92 4.94
N ALA A 81 -5.71 -3.42 5.50
CA ALA A 81 -6.15 -3.06 6.85
C ALA A 81 -5.19 -3.60 7.95
N CYS A 82 -4.36 -4.59 7.61
CA CYS A 82 -3.40 -5.25 8.50
C CYS A 82 -1.95 -4.94 8.13
N HIS A 83 -1.62 -4.96 6.85
CA HIS A 83 -0.25 -4.90 6.33
C HIS A 83 -0.22 -4.12 5.01
N LYS A 84 -0.42 -2.81 5.11
CA LYS A 84 -0.28 -1.92 3.95
C LYS A 84 1.17 -1.91 3.48
N MET A 85 1.37 -2.29 2.21
CA MET A 85 2.68 -2.43 1.59
C MET A 85 2.83 -1.49 0.40
N ASN A 86 4.07 -1.22 0.01
CA ASN A 86 4.32 -0.59 -1.27
C ASN A 86 3.97 -1.56 -2.42
N PRO A 87 3.28 -1.09 -3.48
CA PRO A 87 2.92 -1.90 -4.64
C PRO A 87 4.11 -2.39 -5.47
N SER A 88 5.32 -1.81 -5.30
CA SER A 88 6.51 -2.14 -6.11
C SER A 88 6.83 -3.64 -6.20
N GLY A 89 6.46 -4.45 -5.20
CA GLY A 89 6.68 -5.89 -5.21
C GLY A 89 5.49 -6.76 -5.62
N GLY A 90 4.31 -6.20 -5.88
CA GLY A 90 3.08 -6.98 -6.12
C GLY A 90 2.64 -7.87 -4.95
N LEU A 91 3.30 -7.73 -3.78
CA LEU A 91 3.10 -8.62 -2.62
C LEU A 91 1.82 -8.33 -1.85
N GLY A 92 1.25 -7.13 -1.98
CA GLY A 92 0.01 -6.71 -1.33
C GLY A 92 -1.15 -7.66 -1.63
N ALA A 93 -1.49 -7.77 -2.91
CA ALA A 93 -2.60 -8.61 -3.36
C ALA A 93 -2.39 -10.10 -3.02
N GLN A 94 -1.18 -10.62 -3.23
CA GLN A 94 -0.85 -12.02 -2.93
C GLN A 94 -1.00 -12.34 -1.43
N THR A 95 -0.52 -11.44 -0.57
CA THR A 95 -0.63 -11.61 0.89
C THR A 95 -2.08 -11.51 1.35
N ALA A 96 -2.85 -10.56 0.81
CA ALA A 96 -4.27 -10.41 1.11
C ALA A 96 -5.11 -11.62 0.66
N MET A 97 -4.81 -12.21 -0.50
CA MET A 97 -5.45 -13.46 -0.95
C MET A 97 -5.13 -14.62 -0.01
N GLY A 98 -3.87 -14.76 0.40
CA GLY A 98 -3.46 -15.76 1.39
C GLY A 98 -4.17 -15.60 2.73
N ASP A 99 -4.40 -14.36 3.17
CA ASP A 99 -5.18 -14.09 4.37
C ASP A 99 -6.61 -14.60 4.25
N ALA A 100 -7.29 -14.33 3.13
CA ALA A 100 -8.66 -14.75 2.91
C ALA A 100 -8.78 -16.27 2.91
N VAL A 101 -7.84 -16.98 2.27
CA VAL A 101 -7.82 -18.45 2.23
C VAL A 101 -7.60 -19.04 3.62
N VAL A 102 -6.61 -18.57 4.37
CA VAL A 102 -6.32 -19.09 5.71
C VAL A 102 -7.46 -18.76 6.68
N LEU A 103 -8.04 -17.56 6.60
CA LEU A 103 -9.20 -17.19 7.40
C LEU A 103 -10.39 -18.11 7.10
N ALA A 104 -10.69 -18.37 5.82
CA ALA A 104 -11.77 -19.25 5.42
C ALA A 104 -11.58 -20.68 5.97
N ASN A 105 -10.34 -21.19 5.94
CA ASN A 105 -10.01 -22.50 6.52
C ASN A 105 -10.30 -22.54 8.02
N TYR A 106 -9.86 -21.53 8.78
CA TYR A 106 -10.13 -21.46 10.22
C TYR A 106 -11.64 -21.39 10.51
N ILE A 107 -12.39 -20.60 9.74
CA ILE A 107 -13.85 -20.52 9.88
C ILE A 107 -14.51 -21.88 9.57
N ASN A 108 -14.08 -22.56 8.51
CA ASN A 108 -14.65 -23.85 8.11
C ASN A 108 -14.40 -24.97 9.13
N THR A 109 -13.36 -24.85 9.97
CA THR A 109 -13.07 -25.82 11.03
C THR A 109 -13.84 -25.60 12.33
N LEU A 110 -14.63 -24.51 12.44
CA LEU A 110 -15.41 -24.24 13.62
C LEU A 110 -16.57 -25.24 13.76
N THR A 111 -16.65 -25.89 14.93
CA THR A 111 -17.76 -26.80 15.27
C THR A 111 -18.93 -26.06 15.94
N THR A 112 -18.69 -24.86 16.47
CA THR A 112 -19.67 -24.00 17.14
C THR A 112 -19.52 -22.56 16.62
N VAL A 113 -20.55 -21.75 16.82
CA VAL A 113 -20.52 -20.30 16.50
C VAL A 113 -20.42 -19.44 17.77
N GLU A 114 -20.03 -20.06 18.88
CA GLU A 114 -19.84 -19.37 20.15
C GLU A 114 -18.71 -18.35 20.05
N SER A 115 -18.90 -17.21 20.72
CA SER A 115 -17.98 -16.07 20.57
C SER A 115 -16.54 -16.43 20.97
N ALA A 116 -16.37 -17.28 21.99
CA ALA A 116 -15.05 -17.73 22.44
C ALA A 116 -14.33 -18.60 21.40
N ASP A 117 -15.05 -19.48 20.72
CA ASP A 117 -14.50 -20.38 19.70
C ASP A 117 -14.12 -19.60 18.42
N VAL A 118 -14.97 -18.66 18.01
CA VAL A 118 -14.68 -17.74 16.91
C VAL A 118 -13.44 -16.89 17.22
N GLU A 119 -13.38 -16.28 18.40
CA GLU A 119 -12.24 -15.44 18.80
C GLU A 119 -10.93 -16.25 18.84
N LYS A 120 -10.98 -17.50 19.31
CA LYS A 120 -9.85 -18.42 19.30
C LYS A 120 -9.36 -18.70 17.88
N ALA A 121 -10.27 -18.97 16.94
CA ALA A 121 -9.94 -19.21 15.54
C ALA A 121 -9.34 -17.96 14.87
N LEU A 122 -9.90 -16.77 15.12
CA LEU A 122 -9.36 -15.51 14.58
C LEU A 122 -7.96 -15.20 15.14
N LYS A 123 -7.71 -15.46 16.43
CA LYS A 123 -6.39 -15.34 17.04
C LYS A 123 -5.38 -16.32 16.42
N ALA A 124 -5.81 -17.54 16.10
CA ALA A 124 -4.97 -18.53 15.42
C ALA A 124 -4.62 -18.07 14.00
N TYR A 125 -5.60 -17.59 13.23
CA TYR A 125 -5.39 -16.95 11.92
C TYR A 125 -4.33 -15.83 12.00
N LYS A 126 -4.47 -14.89 12.94
CA LYS A 126 -3.48 -13.80 13.11
C LYS A 126 -2.10 -14.36 13.41
N LYS A 127 -2.01 -15.34 14.31
CA LYS A 127 -0.73 -15.94 14.72
C LYS A 127 0.01 -16.55 13.51
N GLU A 128 -0.72 -17.18 12.60
CA GLU A 128 -0.17 -17.76 11.38
C GLU A 128 0.23 -16.68 10.35
N ARG A 129 -0.65 -15.70 10.11
CA ARG A 129 -0.51 -14.75 9.00
C ARG A 129 0.34 -13.52 9.31
N TYR A 130 0.37 -13.07 10.56
CA TYR A 130 1.14 -11.90 10.98
C TYR A 130 2.63 -11.95 10.60
N PRO A 131 3.40 -13.04 10.84
CA PRO A 131 4.81 -13.09 10.44
C PRO A 131 4.98 -12.97 8.91
N ILE A 132 4.08 -13.58 8.13
CA ILE A 132 4.11 -13.52 6.66
C ILE A 132 3.85 -12.08 6.18
N GLY A 133 2.84 -11.41 6.73
CA GLY A 133 2.57 -10.00 6.43
C GLY A 133 3.74 -9.09 6.82
N LYS A 134 4.39 -9.35 7.96
CA LYS A 134 5.59 -8.62 8.40
C LYS A 134 6.76 -8.76 7.43
N ASP A 135 7.01 -9.98 6.95
CA ASP A 135 8.09 -10.24 6.00
C ASP A 135 7.78 -9.67 4.61
N ALA A 136 6.51 -9.68 4.20
CA ALA A 136 6.07 -9.06 2.95
C ALA A 136 6.27 -7.52 2.98
N VAL A 137 5.93 -6.85 4.09
CA VAL A 137 6.18 -5.40 4.28
C VAL A 137 7.67 -5.08 4.20
N LYS A 138 8.52 -5.84 4.90
CA LYS A 138 9.97 -5.63 4.84
C LYS A 138 10.54 -5.84 3.44
N THR A 139 10.11 -6.91 2.76
CA THR A 139 10.56 -7.24 1.42
C THR A 139 10.17 -6.14 0.42
N SER A 140 8.93 -5.64 0.52
CA SER A 140 8.47 -4.55 -0.34
C SER A 140 9.27 -3.25 -0.12
N ALA A 141 9.53 -2.89 1.14
CA ALA A 141 10.35 -1.73 1.47
C ALA A 141 11.79 -1.86 0.93
N ALA A 142 12.39 -3.06 1.03
CA ALA A 142 13.72 -3.33 0.49
C ALA A 142 13.75 -3.19 -1.05
N MET A 143 12.75 -3.74 -1.74
CA MET A 143 12.64 -3.64 -3.20
C MET A 143 12.45 -2.19 -3.65
N PHE A 144 11.61 -1.43 -2.95
CA PHE A 144 11.41 -0.01 -3.25
C PHE A 144 12.70 0.81 -3.10
N ASN A 145 13.47 0.56 -2.05
CA ASN A 145 14.76 1.21 -1.85
C ASN A 145 15.78 0.83 -2.93
N PHE A 146 15.76 -0.42 -3.39
CA PHE A 146 16.61 -0.86 -4.51
C PHE A 146 16.24 -0.15 -5.81
N ILE A 147 14.95 -0.08 -6.17
CA ILE A 147 14.47 0.64 -7.37
C ILE A 147 14.92 2.11 -7.33
N LYS A 148 14.81 2.76 -6.16
CA LYS A 148 15.29 4.14 -5.98
C LYS A 148 16.79 4.31 -6.25
N GLN A 149 17.63 3.36 -5.82
CA GLN A 149 19.06 3.43 -6.07
C GLN A 149 19.37 3.31 -7.56
N VAL A 150 18.71 2.39 -8.27
CA VAL A 150 18.89 2.18 -9.72
C VAL A 150 18.41 3.38 -10.53
N CYS A 151 17.31 4.04 -10.13
CA CYS A 151 16.80 5.20 -10.85
C CYS A 151 17.59 6.50 -10.60
N ASN A 152 18.39 6.56 -9.52
CA ASN A 152 19.19 7.73 -9.16
C ASN A 152 20.67 7.62 -9.58
N SER A 153 21.07 6.51 -10.22
CA SER A 153 22.40 6.25 -10.77
C SER A 153 22.44 6.43 -12.28
#